data_AF-A0AAU9XT46-F1
#
_entry.id   AF-A0AAU9XT46-F1
#
_cell.length_a   1.000
_cell.length_b   1.000
_cell.length_c   1.000
_cell.angle_alpha   90.00
_cell.angle_beta   90.00
_cell.angle_gamma   90.00
#
_symmetry.space_group_name_H-M   'P 1'
#
loop_
_entity.id
_entity.type
_entity.pdbx_description
1 polymer ?
#
loop_
_entity_poly.entity_id
_entity_poly.type
_entity_poly.pdbx_seq_one_letter_code
_entity_poly.pdbx_strand_id
1 'polypeptide(L)'
;MGCLLYEAHQTTKIQSTSELNLQKRIQEINPKLALAQIMNPRSDKNNFKVCCDVDSVSRREQTNNEITIDQFPRLPLKVSDSFQGPTDINAEEQTLLQDITVTVDELNKIEQATRGQSNSDEWKKQRKLGITAFNFARTTKRKR
;
A
#
# COMPACT_ATOMS: atom_id res chain seq x y z
N MET A 1 22.39 -12.35 -5.33
CA MET A 1 22.02 -10.97 -5.70
C MET A 1 21.46 -10.29 -4.47
N GLY A 2 22.15 -9.29 -3.93
CA GLY A 2 21.75 -8.57 -2.72
C GLY A 2 20.48 -7.76 -2.92
N CYS A 3 19.67 -7.64 -1.88
CA CYS A 3 18.49 -6.80 -1.88
C CYS A 3 18.92 -5.33 -1.73
N LEU A 4 18.70 -4.50 -2.73
CA LEU A 4 19.06 -3.07 -2.71
C LEU A 4 18.43 -2.31 -1.53
N LEU A 5 17.24 -2.72 -1.07
CA LEU A 5 16.61 -2.15 0.12
C LEU A 5 17.35 -2.55 1.40
N TYR A 6 17.85 -3.78 1.48
CA TYR A 6 18.65 -4.25 2.60
C TYR A 6 19.99 -3.51 2.67
N GLU A 7 20.64 -3.29 1.53
CA GLU A 7 21.88 -2.49 1.44
C GLU A 7 21.64 -1.00 1.76
N ALA A 8 20.51 -0.43 1.34
CA ALA A 8 20.12 0.93 1.70
C ALA A 8 19.80 1.09 3.20
N HIS A 9 19.28 0.04 3.85
CA HIS A 9 19.11 0.01 5.31
C HIS A 9 20.43 -0.10 6.07
N GLN A 10 21.49 -0.61 5.44
CA GLN A 10 22.82 -0.76 6.05
C GLN A 10 23.68 0.51 5.93
N THR A 11 23.33 1.46 5.07
CA THR A 11 24.09 2.71 4.84
C THR A 11 23.63 3.88 5.71
N THR A 12 23.27 3.61 6.96
CA THR A 12 22.86 4.61 7.97
C THR A 12 23.90 5.74 8.15
N LYS A 13 25.21 5.44 8.02
CA LYS A 13 26.28 6.43 8.16
C LYS A 13 26.25 7.54 7.10
N ILE A 14 25.80 7.25 5.88
CA ILE A 14 25.73 8.23 4.77
C ILE A 14 24.47 9.10 4.92
N GLN A 15 23.40 8.53 5.48
CA GLN A 15 22.18 9.26 5.82
C GLN A 15 22.45 10.28 6.94
N SER A 16 23.24 9.94 7.96
CA SER A 16 23.54 10.86 9.06
C SER A 16 24.31 12.12 8.64
N THR A 17 25.26 12.00 7.70
CA THR A 17 26.05 13.16 7.24
C THR A 17 25.25 14.08 6.32
N SER A 18 24.46 13.50 5.41
CA SER A 18 23.55 14.26 4.55
C SER A 18 22.45 14.96 5.34
N GLU A 19 21.92 14.31 6.38
CA GLU A 19 20.95 14.90 7.31
C GLU A 19 21.56 16.09 8.08
N LEU A 20 22.77 15.96 8.62
CA LEU A 20 23.46 17.05 9.32
C LEU A 20 23.71 18.26 8.40
N ASN A 21 24.08 18.01 7.14
CA ASN A 21 24.30 19.08 6.17
C ASN A 21 22.99 19.79 5.79
N LEU A 22 21.89 19.04 5.67
CA LEU A 22 20.56 19.61 5.41
C LEU A 22 20.11 20.50 6.58
N GLN A 23 20.31 20.04 7.82
CA GLN A 23 19.99 20.80 9.03
C GLN A 23 20.70 22.15 9.08
N LYS A 24 22.02 22.17 8.83
CA LYS A 24 22.81 23.42 8.80
C LYS A 24 22.27 24.40 7.76
N ARG A 25 22.00 23.93 6.53
CA ARG A 25 21.47 24.79 5.47
C ARG A 25 20.09 25.36 5.81
N ILE A 26 19.21 24.56 6.43
CA ILE A 26 17.87 25.03 6.82
C ILE A 26 17.98 26.10 7.92
N GLN A 27 18.87 25.91 8.90
CA GLN A 27 19.13 26.90 9.95
C GLN A 27 19.72 28.21 9.40
N GLU A 28 20.65 28.13 8.44
CA GLU A 28 21.24 29.30 7.78
C GLU A 28 20.22 30.11 6.97
N ILE A 29 19.29 29.43 6.29
CA ILE A 29 18.27 30.08 5.44
C ILE A 29 17.21 30.78 6.29
N ASN A 30 16.68 30.10 7.30
CA ASN A 30 15.69 30.70 8.19
C ASN A 30 15.66 29.98 9.56
N PRO A 31 16.26 30.57 10.60
CA PRO A 31 16.30 29.96 11.93
C PRO A 31 14.92 29.95 12.62
N LYS A 32 13.95 30.73 12.13
CA LYS A 32 12.56 30.73 12.63
C LYS A 32 11.64 29.76 11.90
N LEU A 33 12.14 29.04 10.88
CA LEU A 33 11.37 28.02 10.19
C LEU A 33 11.03 26.91 11.18
N ALA A 34 9.76 26.46 11.22
CA ALA A 34 9.32 25.40 12.12
C ALA A 34 10.21 24.15 12.01
N LEU A 35 10.63 23.82 10.79
CA LEU A 35 11.52 22.68 10.55
C LEU A 35 12.92 22.89 11.15
N ALA A 36 13.49 24.11 11.11
CA ALA A 36 14.77 24.43 11.75
C ALA A 36 14.72 24.25 13.28
N GLN A 37 13.56 24.52 13.89
CA GLN A 37 13.33 24.39 15.34
C GLN A 37 13.13 22.94 15.77
N ILE A 38 12.46 22.13 14.94
CA ILE A 38 12.18 20.71 15.19
C ILE A 38 13.45 19.85 15.01
N MET A 39 14.36 20.26 14.12
CA MET A 39 15.56 19.50 13.74
C MET A 39 16.77 19.68 14.66
N ASN A 40 16.69 20.48 15.73
CA ASN A 40 17.77 20.51 16.71
C ASN A 40 18.02 19.10 17.27
N PRO A 41 19.28 18.67 17.47
CA PRO A 41 19.58 17.39 18.07
C PRO A 41 18.85 17.32 19.40
N ARG A 42 17.85 16.44 19.44
CA ARG A 42 16.99 16.22 20.60
C ARG A 42 17.93 15.91 21.76
N SER A 43 18.03 16.83 22.74
CA SER A 43 18.58 16.49 24.04
C SER A 43 17.85 15.22 24.49
N ASP A 44 18.60 14.17 24.80
CA ASP A 44 18.15 12.80 25.03
C ASP A 44 17.10 12.69 26.13
N LYS A 45 15.86 13.10 25.87
CA LYS A 45 14.68 12.83 26.71
C LYS A 45 13.46 12.70 25.82
N ASN A 46 12.98 11.46 25.75
CA ASN A 46 11.73 10.96 25.21
C ASN A 46 10.51 11.89 25.43
N ASN A 47 10.39 12.99 24.68
CA ASN A 47 9.24 13.91 24.81
C ASN A 47 8.15 13.68 23.75
N PHE A 48 8.36 12.77 22.81
CA PHE A 48 7.27 12.20 22.00
C PHE A 48 7.08 10.75 22.41
N LYS A 49 6.47 10.55 23.58
CA LYS A 49 5.81 9.28 23.87
C LYS A 49 4.58 9.23 22.98
N VAL A 50 4.75 8.80 21.73
CA VAL A 50 3.62 8.43 20.87
C VAL A 50 3.04 7.14 21.47
N CYS A 51 2.28 7.30 22.54
CA CYS A 51 1.35 6.28 23.00
C CYS A 51 0.14 6.39 22.07
N CYS A 52 0.14 5.64 20.97
CA CYS A 52 -1.12 5.23 20.39
C CYS A 52 -1.73 4.31 21.44
N ASP A 53 -2.56 4.84 22.33
CA ASP A 53 -3.36 4.00 23.21
C ASP A 53 -4.40 3.31 22.33
N VAL A 54 -4.06 2.13 21.82
CA VAL A 54 -4.93 1.36 20.93
C VAL A 54 -6.17 0.86 21.69
N ASP A 55 -6.16 0.92 23.02
CA ASP A 55 -7.28 0.57 23.89
C ASP A 55 -8.24 1.76 24.11
N SER A 56 -7.78 3.00 23.88
CA SER A 56 -8.64 4.20 23.87
C SER A 56 -9.60 4.24 22.67
N VAL A 57 -9.28 3.52 21.59
CA VAL A 57 -10.24 3.23 20.53
C VAL A 57 -11.12 2.12 21.05
N SER A 58 -12.42 2.38 21.26
CA SER A 58 -13.40 1.34 21.60
C SER A 58 -13.37 0.26 20.51
N ARG A 59 -12.57 -0.78 20.77
CA ARG A 59 -12.59 -2.00 20.00
C ARG A 59 -13.89 -2.65 20.40
N ARG A 60 -14.85 -2.65 19.49
CA ARG A 60 -16.12 -3.34 19.70
C ARG A 60 -15.77 -4.76 20.11
N GLU A 61 -15.93 -5.09 21.39
CA GLU A 61 -15.80 -6.48 21.84
C GLU A 61 -16.87 -7.23 21.09
N GLN A 62 -16.46 -8.01 20.09
CA GLN A 62 -17.33 -8.91 19.35
C GLN A 62 -17.83 -9.93 20.37
N THR A 63 -18.95 -9.61 21.01
CA THR A 63 -19.69 -10.49 21.89
C THR A 63 -20.34 -11.57 21.04
N ASN A 64 -19.56 -12.55 20.59
CA ASN A 64 -19.97 -13.80 19.90
C ASN A 64 -20.98 -13.68 18.73
N ASN A 65 -21.33 -12.47 18.31
CA ASN A 65 -21.99 -12.16 17.07
C ASN A 65 -20.87 -11.69 16.15
N GLU A 66 -20.27 -12.69 15.50
CA GLU A 66 -19.39 -12.53 14.36
C GLU A 66 -19.87 -11.31 13.55
N ILE A 67 -19.10 -10.22 13.54
CA ILE A 67 -19.34 -9.17 12.55
C ILE A 67 -18.83 -9.79 11.27
N THR A 68 -19.68 -10.61 10.65
CA THR A 68 -19.46 -11.10 9.31
C THR A 68 -19.58 -9.86 8.44
N ILE A 69 -18.43 -9.26 8.14
CA ILE A 69 -18.34 -8.24 7.10
C ILE A 69 -18.58 -9.01 5.81
N ASP A 70 -19.84 -9.30 5.50
CA ASP A 70 -20.22 -10.15 4.36
C ASP A 70 -19.98 -9.44 3.03
N GLN A 71 -19.84 -8.11 3.07
CA GLN A 71 -19.68 -7.28 1.90
C GLN A 71 -18.63 -6.21 2.16
N PHE A 72 -17.74 -6.03 1.19
CA PHE A 72 -16.81 -4.92 1.22
C PHE A 72 -17.60 -3.60 1.14
N PRO A 73 -17.21 -2.59 1.95
CA PRO A 73 -17.86 -1.29 1.88
C PRO A 73 -17.68 -0.74 0.47
N ARG A 74 -18.80 -0.40 -0.17
CA ARG A 74 -18.77 0.20 -1.50
C ARG A 74 -18.05 1.53 -1.40
N LEU A 75 -16.93 1.66 -2.11
CA LEU A 75 -16.23 2.93 -2.23
C LEU A 75 -17.25 3.99 -2.71
N PRO A 76 -17.16 5.25 -2.27
CA PRO A 76 -18.01 6.35 -2.74
C PRO A 76 -17.66 6.76 -4.18
N LEU A 77 -17.36 5.79 -5.03
CA LEU A 77 -17.20 5.95 -6.46
C LEU A 77 -18.58 5.83 -7.07
N LYS A 78 -18.99 6.86 -7.82
CA LYS A 78 -20.14 6.72 -8.72
C LYS A 78 -19.83 5.60 -9.69
N VAL A 79 -20.83 4.78 -10.03
CA VAL A 79 -20.66 3.78 -11.09
C VAL A 79 -20.35 4.55 -12.36
N SER A 80 -19.08 4.58 -12.75
CA SER A 80 -18.62 5.24 -13.96
C SER A 80 -19.05 4.42 -15.19
N ASP A 81 -19.04 5.07 -16.34
CA ASP A 81 -19.35 4.49 -17.64
C ASP A 81 -18.55 3.22 -17.94
N SER A 82 -19.09 2.40 -18.86
CA SER A 82 -18.47 1.17 -19.36
C SER A 82 -16.98 1.35 -19.65
N PHE A 83 -16.16 0.38 -19.21
CA PHE A 83 -14.72 0.37 -19.48
C PHE A 83 -14.43 0.57 -20.97
N GLN A 84 -13.80 1.69 -21.32
CA GLN A 84 -13.32 1.95 -22.67
C GLN A 84 -11.92 1.36 -22.81
N GLY A 85 -11.85 0.16 -23.38
CA GLY A 85 -10.59 -0.49 -23.73
C GLY A 85 -9.87 0.20 -24.89
N PRO A 86 -8.60 -0.15 -25.15
CA PRO A 86 -7.86 0.34 -26.31
C PRO A 86 -8.58 -0.07 -27.61
N THR A 87 -8.60 0.83 -28.60
CA THR A 87 -9.26 0.58 -29.90
C THR A 87 -8.54 -0.49 -30.73
N ASP A 88 -7.26 -0.73 -30.46
CA ASP A 88 -6.36 -1.56 -31.28
C ASP A 88 -6.12 -2.96 -30.69
N ILE A 89 -7.15 -3.60 -30.14
CA ILE A 89 -7.05 -4.98 -29.60
C ILE A 89 -7.54 -6.01 -30.62
N ASN A 90 -6.85 -7.15 -30.68
CA ASN A 90 -7.28 -8.26 -31.53
C ASN A 90 -8.46 -9.04 -30.89
N ALA A 91 -9.12 -9.92 -31.66
CA ALA A 91 -10.27 -10.67 -31.16
C ALA A 91 -9.96 -11.62 -30.00
N GLU A 92 -8.73 -12.17 -29.94
CA GLU A 92 -8.29 -13.04 -28.85
C GLU A 92 -8.10 -12.24 -27.55
N GLU A 93 -7.51 -11.05 -27.65
CA GLU A 93 -7.33 -10.11 -26.54
C GLU A 93 -8.66 -9.58 -26.04
N GLN A 94 -9.61 -9.32 -26.95
CA GLN A 94 -10.95 -8.89 -26.56
C GLN A 94 -11.71 -10.00 -25.82
N THR A 95 -11.56 -11.25 -26.25
CA THR A 95 -12.11 -12.42 -25.55
C THR A 95 -11.47 -12.58 -24.17
N LEU A 96 -10.14 -12.44 -24.09
CA LEU A 96 -9.41 -12.48 -22.82
C LEU A 96 -9.84 -11.34 -21.88
N LEU A 97 -10.05 -10.13 -22.41
CA LEU A 97 -10.51 -8.98 -21.62
C LEU A 97 -11.92 -9.21 -21.06
N GLN A 98 -12.82 -9.83 -21.83
CA GLN A 98 -14.14 -10.20 -21.32
C GLN A 98 -14.05 -11.27 -20.23
N ASP A 99 -13.18 -12.26 -20.40
CA ASP A 99 -12.96 -13.34 -19.42
C ASP A 99 -12.40 -12.83 -18.08
N ILE A 100 -11.54 -11.81 -18.10
CA ILE A 100 -10.99 -11.20 -16.88
C ILE A 100 -11.85 -10.06 -16.31
N THR A 101 -12.89 -9.62 -17.02
CA THR A 101 -13.77 -8.55 -16.53
C THR A 101 -14.75 -9.13 -15.53
N VAL A 102 -14.78 -8.55 -14.33
CA VAL A 102 -15.57 -9.06 -13.21
C VAL A 102 -16.55 -7.99 -12.75
N THR A 103 -17.81 -8.37 -12.58
CA THR A 103 -18.85 -7.51 -12.00
C THR A 103 -18.62 -7.29 -10.50
N VAL A 104 -19.25 -6.26 -9.93
CA VAL A 104 -19.14 -5.98 -8.49
C VAL A 104 -19.61 -7.16 -7.64
N ASP A 105 -20.65 -7.86 -8.06
CA ASP A 105 -21.20 -9.01 -7.33
C ASP A 105 -20.27 -10.21 -7.38
N GLU A 106 -19.63 -10.46 -8.54
CA GLU A 106 -18.61 -11.49 -8.68
C GLU A 106 -17.35 -11.14 -7.87
N LEU A 107 -16.96 -9.87 -7.79
CA LEU A 107 -15.83 -9.42 -6.99
C LEU A 107 -16.07 -9.70 -5.50
N ASN A 108 -17.29 -9.47 -5.01
CA ASN A 108 -17.68 -9.82 -3.64
C ASN A 108 -17.60 -11.33 -3.39
N LYS A 109 -18.04 -12.17 -4.34
CA LYS A 109 -17.91 -13.64 -4.22
C LYS A 109 -16.45 -14.09 -4.18
N ILE A 110 -15.60 -13.50 -5.04
CA ILE A 110 -14.16 -13.79 -5.06
C ILE A 110 -13.53 -13.38 -3.74
N GLU A 111 -13.88 -12.23 -3.18
CA GLU A 111 -13.40 -11.81 -1.86
C GLU A 111 -13.74 -12.85 -0.79
N GLN A 112 -15.01 -13.22 -0.68
CA GLN A 112 -15.47 -14.21 0.30
C GLN A 112 -14.71 -15.54 0.16
N ALA A 113 -14.56 -16.04 -1.08
CA ALA A 113 -13.86 -17.29 -1.38
C ALA A 113 -12.34 -17.21 -1.13
N THR A 114 -11.78 -16.01 -1.06
CA THR A 114 -10.33 -15.78 -0.92
C THR A 114 -9.93 -15.19 0.44
N ARG A 115 -10.85 -15.14 1.41
CA ARG A 115 -10.58 -14.72 2.81
C ARG A 115 -9.46 -15.50 3.49
N GLY A 116 -9.31 -16.78 3.14
CA GLY A 116 -8.21 -17.63 3.61
C GLY A 116 -6.83 -17.23 3.06
N GLN A 117 -6.75 -16.22 2.18
CA GLN A 117 -5.53 -15.69 1.57
C GLN A 117 -4.65 -16.81 1.01
N SER A 118 -3.38 -16.92 1.43
CA SER A 118 -2.43 -17.93 0.95
C SER A 118 -2.88 -19.38 1.17
N ASN A 119 -3.83 -19.61 2.09
CA ASN A 119 -4.37 -20.93 2.37
C ASN A 119 -5.53 -21.31 1.43
N SER A 120 -6.05 -20.37 0.64
CA SER A 120 -7.07 -20.63 -0.39
C SER A 120 -6.39 -20.90 -1.74
N ASP A 121 -6.73 -22.02 -2.37
CA ASP A 121 -6.26 -22.30 -3.73
C ASP A 121 -6.85 -21.33 -4.76
N GLU A 122 -8.06 -20.82 -4.49
CA GLU A 122 -8.71 -19.82 -5.33
C GLU A 122 -7.93 -18.50 -5.30
N TRP A 123 -7.41 -18.10 -4.13
CA TRP A 123 -6.55 -16.91 -4.01
C TRP A 123 -5.26 -17.06 -4.84
N LYS A 124 -4.66 -18.26 -4.88
CA LYS A 124 -3.48 -18.54 -5.69
C LYS A 124 -3.78 -18.48 -7.18
N LYS A 125 -4.92 -19.03 -7.62
CA LYS A 125 -5.36 -18.99 -9.02
C LYS A 125 -5.58 -17.55 -9.48
N GLN A 126 -6.36 -16.77 -8.73
CA GLN A 126 -6.68 -15.38 -9.05
C GLN A 126 -5.42 -14.51 -9.17
N ARG A 127 -4.42 -14.71 -8.30
CA ARG A 127 -3.17 -13.93 -8.32
C ARG A 127 -2.13 -14.38 -9.34
N LYS A 128 -2.32 -15.54 -9.97
CA LYS A 128 -1.37 -16.07 -10.97
C LYS A 128 -1.29 -15.19 -12.22
N LEU A 129 -2.43 -14.70 -12.68
CA LEU A 129 -2.55 -13.84 -13.86
C LEU A 129 -2.57 -12.35 -13.51
N GLY A 130 -2.81 -12.02 -12.24
CA GLY A 130 -2.92 -10.65 -11.76
C GLY A 130 -1.59 -9.92 -11.58
N ILE A 131 -1.60 -8.62 -11.89
CA ILE A 131 -0.60 -7.69 -11.38
C ILE A 131 -0.96 -7.41 -9.92
N THR A 132 -0.01 -7.68 -9.02
CA THR A 132 -0.16 -7.51 -7.58
C THR A 132 0.82 -6.44 -7.10
N ALA A 133 0.54 -5.79 -5.98
CA ALA A 133 1.45 -4.78 -5.43
C ALA A 133 2.91 -5.30 -5.28
N PHE A 134 3.07 -6.58 -4.90
CA PHE A 134 4.38 -7.22 -4.78
C PHE A 134 5.10 -7.41 -6.13
N ASN A 135 4.37 -7.74 -7.20
CA ASN A 135 4.96 -7.97 -8.52
C ASN A 135 4.94 -6.73 -9.43
N PHE A 136 4.24 -5.65 -9.03
CA PHE A 136 4.00 -4.45 -9.85
C PHE A 136 5.30 -3.85 -10.38
N ALA A 137 6.24 -3.51 -9.49
CA ALA A 137 7.52 -2.91 -9.86
C ALA A 137 8.37 -3.81 -10.78
N ARG A 138 8.19 -5.14 -10.67
CA ARG A 138 8.89 -6.10 -11.52
C ARG A 138 8.23 -6.18 -12.90
N THR A 139 6.90 -6.12 -12.96
CA THR A 139 6.12 -6.15 -14.20
C THR A 139 6.31 -4.88 -15.02
N THR A 140 6.30 -3.70 -14.39
CA THR A 140 6.48 -2.41 -15.08
C THR A 140 7.88 -2.22 -15.67
N LYS A 141 8.89 -2.86 -15.09
CA LYS A 141 10.28 -2.79 -15.57
C LYS A 141 10.63 -3.81 -16.66
N ARG A 142 9.69 -4.71 -17.04
CA ARG A 142 9.93 -5.66 -18.13
C ARG A 142 10.00 -4.90 -19.44
N LYS A 143 11.10 -5.06 -20.18
CA LYS A 143 11.16 -4.66 -21.59
C LYS A 143 10.41 -5.72 -22.40
N ARG A 144 9.50 -5.25 -23.26
CA ARG A 144 8.83 -6.07 -24.27
C ARG A 144 9.77 -6.30 -25.45
#